data_AF-A0A972AKD6-F1
#
_entry.id   AF-A0A972AKD6-F1
#
_cell.length_a   1.000
_cell.length_b   1.000
_cell.length_c   1.000
_cell.angle_alpha   90.00
_cell.angle_beta   90.00
_cell.angle_gamma   90.00
#
_symmetry.space_group_name_H-M   'P 1'
#
loop_
_entity.id
_entity.type
_entity.pdbx_description
1 polymer ?
#
loop_
_entity_poly.entity_id
_entity_poly.type
_entity_poly.pdbx_seq_one_letter_code
_entity_poly.pdbx_strand_id
1 'polypeptide(L)'
;MLELALGLCVLVFVLFICLMAAHFSGRVRMKMLIGLTMSLMSALAMGLFCHVQRINGNPDQGKELVQWYFPLAVFIFFIVLGIIPAVSFVKDKYKREAGDNYGN
;
A
#
# COMPACT_ATOMS: atom_id res chain seq x y z
N MET A 1 -14.45 15.80 -3.45
CA MET A 1 -13.43 14.93 -4.10
C MET A 1 -12.03 15.19 -3.54
N LEU A 2 -11.56 16.45 -3.52
CA LEU A 2 -10.22 16.80 -3.04
C LEU A 2 -9.98 16.44 -1.56
N GLU A 3 -10.93 16.77 -0.67
CA GLU A 3 -10.81 16.45 0.76
C GLU A 3 -10.74 14.95 1.04
N LEU A 4 -11.53 14.15 0.30
CA LEU A 4 -11.49 12.68 0.40
C LEU A 4 -10.15 12.12 -0.08
N ALA A 5 -9.62 12.64 -1.20
CA ALA A 5 -8.31 12.25 -1.70
C ALA A 5 -7.19 12.62 -0.71
N LEU A 6 -7.24 13.82 -0.14
CA LEU A 6 -6.29 14.26 0.88
C LEU A 6 -6.37 13.40 2.14
N GLY A 7 -7.58 13.12 2.63
CA GLY A 7 -7.83 12.24 3.77
C GLY A 7 -7.30 10.82 3.55
N LEU A 8 -7.49 10.26 2.35
CA LEU A 8 -6.94 8.96 1.96
C LEU A 8 -5.39 9.00 1.94
N CYS A 9 -4.77 10.03 1.37
CA CYS A 9 -3.32 10.18 1.36
C CYS A 9 -2.74 10.26 2.79
N VAL A 10 -3.35 11.05 3.66
CA VAL A 10 -2.95 11.15 5.07
C VAL A 10 -3.10 9.80 5.77
N LEU A 11 -4.21 9.09 5.55
CA LEU A 11 -4.44 7.76 6.10
C LEU A 11 -3.38 6.76 5.63
N VAL A 12 -3.05 6.73 4.33
CA VAL A 12 -1.99 5.87 3.79
C VAL A 12 -0.64 6.18 4.44
N PHE A 13 -0.32 7.46 4.65
CA PHE A 13 0.92 7.87 5.30
C PHE A 13 0.96 7.46 6.78
N VAL A 14 -0.14 7.62 7.52
CA VAL A 14 -0.27 7.13 8.90
C VAL A 14 -0.10 5.62 8.96
N LEU A 15 -0.75 4.87 8.07
CA LEU A 15 -0.62 3.42 7.99
C LEU A 15 0.82 2.98 7.68
N PHE A 16 1.53 3.73 6.83
CA PHE A 16 2.94 3.50 6.55
C PHE A 16 3.81 3.66 7.79
N ILE A 17 3.60 4.72 8.57
CA ILE A 17 4.31 4.92 9.85
C ILE A 17 3.98 3.78 10.82
N CYS A 18 2.71 3.39 10.93
CA CYS A 18 2.28 2.25 11.75
C CYS A 18 2.95 0.95 11.29
N LEU A 19 3.10 0.74 9.98
CA LEU A 19 3.76 -0.44 9.42
C LEU A 19 5.25 -0.46 9.79
N MET A 20 5.91 0.68 9.71
CA MET A 20 7.31 0.84 10.12
C MET A 20 7.49 0.61 11.62
N ALA A 21 6.61 1.15 12.47
CA ALA A 21 6.64 0.88 13.91
C ALA A 21 6.37 -0.62 14.21
N ALA A 22 5.39 -1.22 13.54
CA ALA A 22 5.08 -2.64 13.66
C ALA A 22 6.24 -3.53 13.17
N HIS A 23 7.08 -3.02 12.25
CA HIS A 23 8.26 -3.73 11.78
C HIS A 23 9.21 -4.09 12.94
N PHE A 24 9.36 -3.20 13.91
CA PHE A 24 10.18 -3.42 15.12
C PHE A 24 9.48 -4.28 16.19
N SER A 25 8.16 -4.39 16.16
CA SER A 25 7.38 -5.06 17.21
C SER A 25 7.31 -6.60 17.08
N GLY A 26 7.82 -7.18 15.99
CA GLY A 26 7.81 -8.64 15.78
C GLY A 26 6.43 -9.28 15.53
N ARG A 27 5.34 -8.51 15.63
CA ARG A 27 3.95 -8.99 15.46
C ARG A 27 3.59 -9.18 13.98
N VAL A 28 3.94 -10.32 13.41
CA VAL A 28 3.74 -10.66 11.99
C VAL A 28 2.29 -10.50 11.50
N ARG A 29 1.29 -10.89 12.30
CA ARG A 29 -0.13 -10.76 11.94
C ARG A 29 -0.57 -9.29 11.83
N MET A 30 -0.07 -8.44 12.72
CA MET A 30 -0.38 -7.01 12.72
C MET A 30 0.27 -6.30 11.52
N LYS A 31 1.53 -6.66 11.21
CA LYS A 31 2.23 -6.18 10.01
C LYS A 31 1.45 -6.53 8.72
N MET A 32 0.94 -7.76 8.63
CA MET A 32 0.11 -8.20 7.50
C MET A 32 -1.18 -7.35 7.39
N LEU A 33 -1.93 -7.19 8.48
CA LEU A 33 -3.19 -6.44 8.45
C LEU A 33 -2.97 -4.98 8.07
N ILE A 34 -1.98 -4.31 8.68
CA ILE A 34 -1.64 -2.92 8.38
C ILE A 34 -1.17 -2.78 6.93
N GLY A 35 -0.32 -3.70 6.45
CA GLY A 35 0.16 -3.69 5.07
C GLY A 35 -0.97 -3.88 4.04
N LEU A 36 -1.89 -4.81 4.28
CA LEU A 36 -3.05 -5.03 3.41
C LEU A 36 -3.99 -3.83 3.38
N THR A 37 -4.32 -3.26 4.54
CA THR A 37 -5.19 -2.07 4.58
C THR A 37 -4.52 -0.88 3.92
N MET A 38 -3.22 -0.67 4.14
CA MET A 38 -2.45 0.37 3.48
C MET A 38 -2.43 0.20 1.95
N SER A 39 -2.20 -1.02 1.46
CA SER A 39 -2.22 -1.32 0.02
C SER A 39 -3.59 -1.05 -0.59
N LEU A 40 -4.67 -1.45 0.09
CA LEU A 40 -6.04 -1.20 -0.36
C LEU A 40 -6.36 0.29 -0.42
N MET A 41 -6.03 1.04 0.64
CA MET A 41 -6.25 2.49 0.69
C MET A 41 -5.42 3.22 -0.37
N SER A 42 -4.19 2.78 -0.65
CA SER A 42 -3.35 3.34 -1.70
C SER A 42 -3.94 3.10 -3.10
N ALA A 43 -4.48 1.91 -3.37
CA ALA A 43 -5.16 1.62 -4.64
C ALA A 43 -6.43 2.48 -4.82
N LEU A 44 -7.23 2.67 -3.76
CA LEU A 44 -8.39 3.56 -3.78
C LEU A 44 -7.98 5.02 -4.01
N ALA A 45 -6.94 5.49 -3.33
CA ALA A 45 -6.40 6.84 -3.50
C ALA A 45 -5.88 7.07 -4.92
N MET A 46 -5.17 6.08 -5.48
CA MET A 46 -4.70 6.09 -6.87
C MET A 46 -5.87 6.17 -7.86
N GLY A 47 -6.92 5.38 -7.65
CA GLY A 47 -8.14 5.43 -8.47
C GLY A 47 -8.83 6.79 -8.42
N LEU A 48 -8.98 7.35 -7.20
CA LEU A 48 -9.52 8.71 -7.01
C LEU A 48 -8.65 9.77 -7.69
N PHE A 49 -7.33 9.65 -7.58
CA PHE A 49 -6.38 10.57 -8.21
C PHE A 49 -6.53 10.56 -9.73
N CYS A 50 -6.54 9.38 -10.35
CA CYS A 50 -6.79 9.24 -11.79
C CYS A 50 -8.13 9.84 -12.21
N HIS A 51 -9.18 9.65 -11.39
CA HIS A 51 -10.51 10.21 -11.66
C HIS A 51 -10.50 11.76 -11.62
N VAL A 52 -9.89 12.35 -10.58
CA VAL A 52 -9.78 13.81 -10.44
C VAL A 52 -8.96 14.41 -11.59
N GLN A 53 -7.84 13.79 -11.95
CA GLN A 53 -7.00 14.30 -13.05
C GLN A 53 -7.72 14.24 -14.40
N ARG A 54 -8.50 13.17 -14.64
CA ARG A 54 -9.33 13.03 -15.85
C ARG A 54 -10.40 14.11 -15.95
N ILE A 55 -11.04 14.49 -14.85
CA ILE A 55 -12.05 15.57 -14.83
C ILE A 55 -11.39 16.93 -15.07
N ASN A 56 -10.18 17.14 -14.55
CA ASN A 56 -9.47 18.41 -14.64
C ASN A 56 -8.75 18.62 -16.00
N GLY A 57 -8.82 17.67 -16.93
CA GLY A 57 -8.18 17.79 -18.26
C GLY A 57 -6.65 17.73 -18.22
N ASN A 58 -6.09 17.27 -17.10
CA ASN A 58 -4.68 17.25 -16.78
C ASN A 58 -4.04 15.90 -17.20
N PRO A 59 -2.73 15.77 -17.56
CA PRO A 59 -1.58 16.63 -17.28
C PRO A 59 -1.28 17.73 -18.29
N ASP A 60 -0.83 18.89 -17.78
CA ASP A 60 -0.28 19.97 -18.59
C ASP A 60 0.91 19.47 -19.43
N GLN A 61 0.92 19.82 -20.71
CA GLN A 61 2.01 19.45 -21.62
C GLN A 61 3.36 19.94 -21.09
N GLY A 62 4.32 19.01 -20.96
CA GLY A 62 5.65 19.29 -20.40
C GLY A 62 5.78 19.14 -18.88
N LYS A 63 4.69 18.90 -18.13
CA LYS A 63 4.70 18.63 -16.67
C LYS A 63 4.20 17.24 -16.29
N GLU A 64 3.97 16.37 -17.27
CA GLU A 64 3.41 15.03 -17.12
C GLU A 64 4.19 14.17 -16.10
N LEU A 65 5.52 14.25 -16.10
CA LEU A 65 6.38 13.50 -15.16
C LEU A 65 6.03 13.77 -13.70
N VAL A 66 5.98 15.05 -13.31
CA VAL A 66 5.76 15.43 -11.91
C VAL A 66 4.29 15.32 -11.54
N GLN A 67 3.38 15.60 -12.47
CA GLN A 67 1.97 15.70 -12.15
C GLN A 67 1.22 14.37 -12.31
N TRP A 68 1.73 13.45 -13.11
CA TRP A 68 1.10 12.16 -13.38
C TRP A 68 1.95 10.99 -12.89
N TYR A 69 3.15 10.84 -13.43
CA TYR A 69 3.98 9.66 -13.18
C TYR A 69 4.50 9.58 -11.75
N PHE A 70 4.94 10.71 -11.18
CA PHE A 70 5.47 10.74 -9.81
C PHE A 70 4.41 10.35 -8.76
N PRO A 71 3.19 10.93 -8.74
CA PRO A 71 2.13 10.49 -7.83
C PRO A 71 1.75 9.01 -8.01
N LEU A 72 1.66 8.54 -9.26
CA LEU A 72 1.40 7.12 -9.53
C LEU A 72 2.50 6.22 -8.94
N ALA A 73 3.77 6.59 -9.12
CA ALA A 73 4.90 5.83 -8.60
C ALA A 73 4.85 5.74 -7.06
N VAL A 74 4.47 6.81 -6.37
CA VAL A 74 4.31 6.83 -4.91
C VAL A 74 3.19 5.88 -4.46
N PHE A 75 2.03 5.88 -5.14
CA PHE A 75 0.96 4.94 -4.80
C PHE A 75 1.36 3.48 -5.03
N ILE A 76 2.03 3.18 -6.16
CA ILE A 76 2.55 1.85 -6.47
C ILE A 76 3.56 1.41 -5.41
N PHE A 77 4.47 2.29 -5.00
CA PHE A 77 5.44 2.02 -3.93
C PHE A 77 4.74 1.59 -2.63
N PHE A 78 3.69 2.31 -2.21
CA PHE A 78 2.92 1.97 -1.02
C PHE A 78 2.13 0.66 -1.16
N ILE A 79 1.59 0.36 -2.34
CA ILE A 79 0.92 -0.91 -2.63
C ILE A 79 1.92 -2.07 -2.47
N VAL A 80 3.08 -1.97 -3.12
CA VAL A 80 4.10 -3.02 -3.06
C VAL A 80 4.59 -3.23 -1.63
N LEU A 81 4.92 -2.16 -0.91
CA LEU A 81 5.36 -2.27 0.49
C LEU A 81 4.29 -2.87 1.41
N GLY A 82 3.02 -2.58 1.17
CA GLY A 82 1.91 -3.15 1.92
C GLY A 82 1.72 -4.65 1.68
N ILE A 83 2.00 -5.14 0.47
CA ILE A 83 1.84 -6.55 0.08
C ILE A 83 2.96 -7.45 0.63
N ILE A 84 4.20 -6.95 0.70
CA ILE A 84 5.36 -7.71 1.21
C ILE A 84 5.09 -8.46 2.53
N PRO A 85 4.60 -7.82 3.61
CA PRO A 85 4.35 -8.51 4.87
C PRO A 85 3.25 -9.59 4.76
N ALA A 86 2.27 -9.41 3.88
CA ALA A 86 1.24 -10.43 3.63
C ALA A 86 1.82 -11.66 2.93
N VAL A 87 2.67 -11.47 1.92
CA VAL A 87 3.37 -12.56 1.23
C VAL A 87 4.28 -13.32 2.20
N SER A 88 5.05 -12.61 3.02
CA SER A 88 5.90 -13.22 4.05
C SER A 88 5.10 -14.04 5.05
N PHE A 89 3.95 -13.54 5.51
CA PHE A 89 3.08 -14.27 6.43
C PHE A 89 2.53 -15.56 5.82
N VAL A 90 2.08 -15.54 4.57
CA VAL A 90 1.58 -16.73 3.87
C VAL A 90 2.69 -17.76 3.69
N LYS A 91 3.90 -17.31 3.30
CA LYS A 91 5.07 -18.18 3.17
C LYS A 91 5.45 -18.85 4.49
N ASP A 92 5.45 -18.09 5.59
CA ASP A 92 5.73 -18.63 6.93
C ASP A 92 4.65 -19.60 7.42
N LYS A 93 3.38 -19.35 7.08
CA LYS A 93 2.28 -20.28 7.39
C LYS A 93 2.46 -21.61 6.65
N TYR A 94 2.70 -21.55 5.34
CA TYR A 94 2.89 -22.74 4.51
C TYR A 94 4.11 -23.57 4.94
N LYS A 95 5.23 -22.92 5.29
CA LYS A 95 6.43 -23.61 5.77
C LYS A 95 6.18 -24.39 7.08
N ARG A 96 5.37 -23.84 7.99
CA ARG A 96 5.00 -24.54 9.23
C ARG A 96 4.11 -25.75 8.97
N GLU A 97 3.11 -25.60 8.10
CA GLU A 97 2.21 -26.69 7.70
C GLU A 97 2.95 -27.82 6.97
N ALA A 98 3.97 -27.49 6.15
CA ALA A 98 4.82 -28.48 5.50
C ALA A 98 5.73 -29.20 6.51
N GLY A 99 6.36 -28.48 7.44
CA GLY A 99 7.22 -29.08 8.47
C GLY A 99 6.50 -30.08 9.37
N ASP A 100 5.26 -29.78 9.77
CA ASP A 100 4.43 -30.69 10.58
C ASP A 100 4.02 -31.96 9.81
N ASN A 101 3.91 -31.91 8.48
CA ASN A 101 3.55 -33.07 7.66
C ASN A 101 4.69 -34.08 7.42
N TYR A 102 5.96 -33.68 7.60
CA TYR A 102 7.13 -34.57 7.45
C TYR A 102 7.81 -34.93 8.78
N GLY A 103 7.32 -34.38 9.90
CA GLY A 103 7.88 -34.57 11.24
C GLY A 103 7.13 -35.59 12.12
N ASN A 104 6.19 -36.33 11.55
CA ASN A 104 5.38 -37.36 12.23
C ASN A 104 5.50 -38.70 11.48
#